data_AF-A0A7Y5AEV1-F1
#
_entry.id   AF-A0A7Y5AEV1-F1
#
_cell.length_a   1.000
_cell.length_b   1.000
_cell.length_c   1.000
_cell.angle_alpha   90.00
_cell.angle_beta   90.00
_cell.angle_gamma   90.00
#
_symmetry.space_group_name_H-M   'P 1'
#
loop_
_entity.id
_entity.type
_entity.pdbx_description
1 polymer ?
#
loop_
_entity_poly.entity_id
_entity_poly.type
_entity_poly.pdbx_seq_one_letter_code
_entity_poly.pdbx_strand_id
1 'polypeptide(L)' 'QDTLNEDFAACWDAPGERDKAERLMRRMQFLDKLAQEVRQLEERLDD' A
#
# COMPACT_ATOMS: atom_id res chain seq x y z
N GLN A 1 3.98 -3.99 -6.64
CA GLN A 1 3.23 -4.14 -5.37
C GLN A 1 3.34 -5.56 -4.83
N ASP A 2 3.60 -6.55 -5.68
CA ASP A 2 3.64 -7.98 -5.36
C ASP A 2 4.51 -8.35 -4.14
N THR A 3 5.77 -7.91 -4.08
CA THR A 3 6.62 -8.17 -2.89
C THR A 3 6.03 -7.60 -1.60
N LEU A 4 5.37 -6.44 -1.67
CA LEU A 4 4.73 -5.84 -0.48
C LEU A 4 3.50 -6.64 -0.04
N ASN A 5 2.75 -7.17 -1.02
CA ASN A 5 1.61 -8.04 -0.79
C ASN A 5 2.05 -9.40 -0.21
N GLU A 6 3.15 -9.97 -0.71
CA GLU A 6 3.78 -11.19 -0.20
C GLU A 6 4.28 -10.99 1.24
N ASP A 7 5.00 -9.90 1.52
CA ASP A 7 5.49 -9.55 2.85
C ASP A 7 4.35 -9.37 3.86
N PHE A 8 3.23 -8.77 3.42
CA PHE A 8 2.04 -8.62 4.23
C PHE A 8 1.35 -9.96 4.47
N ALA A 9 1.13 -10.76 3.43
CA ALA A 9 0.53 -12.09 3.54
C ALA A 9 1.32 -13.01 4.48
N ALA A 10 2.65 -12.90 4.47
CA ALA A 10 3.53 -13.68 5.34
C ALA A 10 3.38 -13.35 6.85
N CYS A 11 2.89 -12.15 7.20
CA CYS A 11 2.79 -11.70 8.60
C CYS A 11 1.35 -11.49 9.10
N TRP A 12 0.35 -11.52 8.22
CA TRP A 12 -1.04 -11.18 8.53
C TRP A 12 -1.64 -12.01 9.68
N ASP A 13 -1.47 -13.34 9.62
CA ASP A 13 -2.01 -14.25 10.63
C ASP A 13 -1.02 -14.59 11.75
N ALA A 14 0.16 -13.96 11.78
CA ALA A 14 1.18 -14.16 12.81
C ALA A 14 0.94 -13.18 13.98
N PRO A 15 0.42 -13.64 15.15
CA PRO A 15 0.03 -12.72 16.23
C PRO A 15 1.18 -11.90 16.81
N GLY A 16 2.42 -12.41 16.70
CA GLY A 16 3.65 -11.71 17.10
C GLY A 16 4.13 -10.67 16.08
N GLU A 17 3.54 -10.60 14.89
CA GLU A 17 3.91 -9.66 13.83
C GLU A 17 2.83 -8.61 13.55
N ARG A 18 1.83 -8.45 14.42
CA ARG A 18 0.73 -7.47 14.24
C ARG A 18 1.23 -6.07 13.91
N ASP A 19 2.23 -5.57 14.63
CA ASP A 19 2.81 -4.24 14.37
C ASP A 19 3.43 -4.13 12.97
N LYS A 20 4.02 -5.23 12.47
CA LYS A 20 4.59 -5.28 11.11
C LYS A 20 3.47 -5.31 10.07
N ALA A 21 2.44 -6.12 10.28
CA ALA A 21 1.27 -6.18 9.42
C ALA A 21 0.58 -4.80 9.31
N GLU A 22 0.42 -4.09 10.44
CA GLU A 22 -0.11 -2.73 10.45
C GLU A 22 0.76 -1.74 9.66
N ARG A 23 2.09 -1.79 9.84
CA ARG A 23 3.01 -0.92 9.07
C ARG A 23 2.91 -1.18 7.57
N LEU A 24 2.84 -2.45 7.16
CA LEU A 24 2.72 -2.83 5.76
C LEU A 24 1.36 -2.37 5.18
N MET A 25 0.27 -2.56 5.92
CA MET A 25 -1.06 -2.09 5.52
C MET A 25 -1.10 -0.56 5.33
N ARG A 26 -0.56 0.21 6.29
CA ARG A 26 -0.48 1.69 6.18
C ARG A 26 0.34 2.11 4.97
N ARG A 27 1.44 1.42 4.66
CA ARG A 27 2.25 1.66 3.46
C ARG A 27 1.47 1.38 2.18
N MET A 28 0.74 0.27 2.12
CA MET A 28 -0.10 -0.07 0.98
C MET A 28 -1.18 0.99 0.74
N GLN A 29 -1.89 1.42 1.79
CA GLN A 29 -2.90 2.48 1.72
C GLN A 29 -2.32 3.80 1.23
N PHE A 30 -1.13 4.17 1.71
CA PHE A 30 -0.44 5.37 1.25
C PHE A 30 -0.10 5.30 -0.24
N LEU A 31 0.45 4.16 -0.70
CA LEU A 31 0.81 3.97 -2.10
C LEU A 31 -0.42 4.00 -3.02
N ASP A 32 -1.53 3.42 -2.60
CA ASP A 32 -2.79 3.47 -3.35
C ASP A 32 -3.30 4.91 -3.50
N LYS A 33 -3.31 5.65 -2.39
CA LYS A 33 -3.67 7.08 -2.39
C LYS A 33 -2.75 7.90 -3.28
N LEU A 34 -1.44 7.69 -3.19
CA LEU A 34 -0.46 8.38 -4.03
C LEU A 34 -0.68 8.07 -5.51
N ALA A 35 -0.96 6.82 -5.86
CA ALA A 35 -1.24 6.43 -7.24
C ALA A 35 -2.53 7.10 -7.76
N GLN A 36 -3.54 7.25 -6.91
CA GLN A 36 -4.76 7.99 -7.25
C GLN A 36 -4.47 9.48 -7.48
N GLU A 37 -3.71 10.13 -6.59
CA GLU A 37 -3.35 11.54 -6.73
C GLU A 37 -2.53 11.80 -8.01
N VAL A 38 -1.60 10.90 -8.34
CA VAL A 38 -0.84 10.98 -9.60
C VAL A 38 -1.77 10.89 -10.81
N ARG A 39 -2.70 9.93 -10.86
CA ARG A 39 -3.67 9.82 -11.96
C ARG A 39 -4.51 11.09 -12.12
N GLN A 40 -4.98 11.67 -11.02
CA GLN A 40 -5.75 12.92 -11.05
C GLN A 40 -4.92 14.12 -11.55
N LEU A 41 -3.62 14.14 -11.26
CA LEU A 41 -2.72 15.16 -11.77
C LEU A 41 -2.46 14.99 -13.27
N GLU A 42 -2.27 13.74 -13.72
CA GLU A 42 -2.10 13.41 -15.14
C GLU A 42 -3.35 13.81 -15.95
N GLU A 43 -4.55 13.41 -15.50
CA GLU A 43 -5.82 13.78 -16.14
C GLU A 43 -5.99 15.31 -16.29
N ARG A 44 -5.62 16.08 -15.25
CA ARG A 44 -5.68 17.55 -15.28
C ARG A 44 -4.64 18.21 -16.19
N LEU A 45 -3.56 17.51 -16.52
CA LEU A 45 -2.54 18.01 -17.44
C LEU A 45 -2.91 17.70 -18.90
N ASP A 46 -3.67 16.62 -19.12
CA ASP A 46 -4.16 16.21 -20.44
C ASP A 46 -5.38 17.02 -20.91
N ASP A 47 -6.15 17.62 -19.98
CA ASP A 47 -7.25 18.58 -20.23
C ASP A 47 -6.77 20.03 -20.48
#